data_AF-A0A4V0HAW2-F1
#
_entry.id   AF-A0A4V0HAW2-F1
#
_cell.length_a   1.000
_cell.length_b   1.000
_cell.length_c   1.000
_cell.angle_alpha   90.00
_cell.angle_beta   90.00
_cell.angle_gamma   90.00
#
_symmetry.space_group_name_H-M   'P 1'
#
loop_
_entity.id
_entity.type
_entity.pdbx_description
1 polymer ?
#
loop_
_entity_poly.entity_id
_entity_poly.type
_entity_poly.pdbx_seq_one_letter_code
_entity_poly.pdbx_strand_id
1 'polypeptide(L)'
;MKNYDLKDFVKMNFADELPDENSKTMIHLNTMLMELESTFVTLEIIKIVKDEWHDRAMKATISYDILRNVIYESLYYRVVFGITKIFDIREKNGIFKILSKQRHNSKDKSLLSILKTIQDAVDKEQKNIDEIKLIRDKLLAHLDKEMVFSAERLNIGIVYYYLESIDIKSIYIGCVELYNFLFEANWKEVEIPEREIILKKFFLED
;
A
#
# COMPACT_ATOMS: atom_id res chain seq x y z
N MET A 1 -30.69 -1.49 -24.18
CA MET A 1 -29.98 -1.30 -22.90
C MET A 1 -30.63 -0.13 -22.17
N LYS A 2 -31.03 -0.30 -20.90
CA LYS A 2 -31.46 0.85 -20.08
C LYS A 2 -30.27 1.80 -19.95
N ASN A 3 -30.45 3.06 -20.37
CA ASN A 3 -29.48 4.12 -20.10
C ASN A 3 -29.48 4.37 -18.59
N TYR A 4 -28.54 3.75 -17.88
CA TYR A 4 -28.22 4.17 -16.52
C TYR A 4 -27.54 5.54 -16.62
N ASP A 5 -28.14 6.57 -16.01
CA ASP A 5 -27.51 7.89 -15.90
C ASP A 5 -26.29 7.75 -14.97
N LEU A 6 -25.19 8.43 -15.27
CA LEU A 6 -23.98 8.48 -14.43
C LEU A 6 -24.35 8.89 -12.99
N LYS A 7 -25.36 9.75 -12.85
CA LYS A 7 -25.90 10.18 -11.55
C LYS A 7 -26.54 9.04 -10.76
N ASP A 8 -27.13 8.07 -11.43
CA ASP A 8 -27.73 6.90 -10.77
C ASP A 8 -26.65 5.93 -10.31
N PHE A 9 -25.58 5.75 -11.11
CA PHE A 9 -24.42 4.95 -10.73
C PHE A 9 -23.66 5.54 -9.54
N VAL A 10 -23.47 6.87 -9.50
CA VAL A 10 -22.81 7.57 -8.37
C VAL A 10 -23.66 7.55 -7.09
N LYS A 11 -24.98 7.43 -7.21
CA LYS A 11 -25.90 7.30 -6.07
C LYS A 11 -26.03 5.88 -5.54
N MET A 12 -25.53 4.87 -6.25
CA MET A 12 -25.46 3.50 -5.73
C MET A 12 -24.46 3.46 -4.58
N ASN A 13 -24.97 3.71 -3.38
CA ASN A 13 -24.21 3.65 -2.15
C ASN A 13 -24.39 2.27 -1.55
N PHE A 14 -23.37 1.42 -1.69
CA PHE A 14 -23.35 0.10 -1.03
C PHE A 14 -23.47 0.19 0.50
N ALA A 15 -23.30 1.38 1.10
CA ALA A 15 -23.54 1.56 2.53
C ALA A 15 -25.01 1.32 2.94
N ASP A 16 -25.97 1.44 2.01
CA ASP A 16 -27.38 1.14 2.26
C ASP A 16 -27.65 -0.38 2.34
N GLU A 17 -26.72 -1.21 1.85
CA GLU A 17 -26.77 -2.68 1.96
C GLU A 17 -26.22 -3.18 3.32
N LEU A 18 -25.60 -2.29 4.11
CA LEU A 18 -24.92 -2.68 5.35
C LEU A 18 -25.87 -2.60 6.54
N PRO A 19 -25.98 -3.69 7.35
CA PRO A 19 -26.99 -3.79 8.40
C PRO A 19 -26.70 -2.88 9.59
N ASP A 20 -25.44 -2.49 9.81
CA ASP A 20 -25.02 -1.67 10.95
C ASP A 20 -23.64 -0.98 10.74
N GLU A 21 -23.26 -0.14 11.70
CA GLU A 21 -21.95 0.53 11.73
C GLU A 21 -20.76 -0.42 11.96
N ASN A 22 -20.98 -1.58 12.57
CA ASN A 22 -19.94 -2.58 12.75
C ASN A 22 -19.57 -3.21 11.40
N SER A 23 -20.54 -3.49 10.55
CA SER A 23 -20.38 -4.02 9.19
C SER A 23 -19.61 -3.04 8.31
N LYS A 24 -19.92 -1.74 8.41
CA LYS A 24 -19.13 -0.68 7.75
C LYS A 24 -17.67 -0.67 8.22
N THR A 25 -17.47 -0.76 9.53
CA THR A 25 -16.14 -0.79 10.14
C THR A 25 -15.35 -2.01 9.70
N MET A 26 -15.99 -3.18 9.64
CA MET A 26 -15.42 -4.43 9.17
C MET A 26 -14.95 -4.33 7.72
N ILE A 27 -15.80 -3.83 6.82
CA ILE A 27 -15.44 -3.67 5.40
C ILE A 27 -14.29 -2.67 5.22
N HIS A 28 -14.31 -1.56 5.96
CA HIS A 28 -13.24 -0.57 5.89
C HIS A 28 -11.90 -1.14 6.39
N LEU A 29 -11.89 -1.81 7.54
CA LEU A 29 -10.69 -2.46 8.07
C LEU A 29 -10.19 -3.57 7.15
N ASN A 30 -11.08 -4.39 6.60
CA ASN A 30 -10.75 -5.43 5.63
C ASN A 30 -10.10 -4.84 4.37
N THR A 31 -10.71 -3.80 3.79
CA THR A 31 -10.16 -3.11 2.62
C THR A 31 -8.79 -2.49 2.91
N MET A 32 -8.61 -1.91 4.10
CA MET A 32 -7.33 -1.38 4.54
C MET A 32 -6.28 -2.48 4.72
N LEU A 33 -6.66 -3.64 5.28
CA LEU A 33 -5.78 -4.80 5.42
C LEU A 33 -5.32 -5.32 4.06
N MET A 34 -6.23 -5.51 3.11
CA MET A 34 -5.89 -5.91 1.74
C MET A 34 -4.94 -4.90 1.07
N GLU A 35 -5.13 -3.61 1.33
CA GLU A 35 -4.26 -2.56 0.81
C GLU A 35 -2.86 -2.60 1.44
N LEU A 36 -2.77 -2.78 2.77
CA LEU A 36 -1.53 -2.93 3.52
C LEU A 36 -0.77 -4.19 3.08
N GLU A 37 -1.49 -5.30 2.95
CA GLU A 37 -0.98 -6.58 2.48
C GLU A 37 -0.38 -6.45 1.08
N SER A 38 -1.15 -5.89 0.14
CA SER A 38 -0.68 -5.67 -1.23
C SER A 38 0.53 -4.74 -1.29
N THR A 39 0.54 -3.69 -0.45
CA THR A 39 1.68 -2.76 -0.34
C THR A 39 2.92 -3.48 0.19
N PHE A 40 2.76 -4.26 1.26
CA PHE A 40 3.83 -5.03 1.88
C PHE A 40 4.43 -6.06 0.93
N VAL A 41 3.60 -6.90 0.30
CA VAL A 41 4.05 -7.90 -0.69
C VAL A 41 4.78 -7.24 -1.85
N THR A 42 4.26 -6.10 -2.34
CA THR A 42 4.91 -5.36 -3.43
C THR A 42 6.29 -4.85 -3.03
N LEU A 43 6.45 -4.34 -1.80
CA LEU A 43 7.76 -3.92 -1.28
C LEU A 43 8.76 -5.07 -1.24
N GLU A 44 8.33 -6.25 -0.79
CA GLU A 44 9.19 -7.44 -0.75
C GLU A 44 9.59 -7.91 -2.15
N ILE A 45 8.68 -7.85 -3.12
CA ILE A 45 9.00 -8.12 -4.53
C ILE A 45 10.04 -7.10 -5.05
N ILE A 46 9.86 -5.81 -4.76
CA ILE A 46 10.81 -4.76 -5.17
C ILE A 46 12.21 -5.06 -4.62
N LYS A 47 12.32 -5.41 -3.32
CA LYS A 47 13.60 -5.78 -2.68
C LYS A 47 14.27 -6.93 -3.42
N ILE A 48 13.55 -8.03 -3.62
CA ILE A 48 14.06 -9.23 -4.30
C ILE A 48 14.55 -8.91 -5.71
N VAL A 49 13.74 -8.19 -6.50
CA VAL A 49 14.08 -7.83 -7.88
C VAL A 49 15.27 -6.87 -7.91
N LYS A 50 15.34 -5.91 -6.99
CA LYS A 50 16.44 -4.95 -6.89
C LYS A 50 17.77 -5.64 -6.59
N ASP A 51 17.78 -6.54 -5.62
CA ASP A 51 18.97 -7.29 -5.22
C ASP A 51 19.49 -8.15 -6.39
N GLU A 52 18.59 -8.88 -7.06
CA GLU A 52 18.95 -9.70 -8.22
C GLU A 52 19.46 -8.83 -9.38
N TRP A 53 18.81 -7.69 -9.64
CA TRP A 53 19.23 -6.78 -10.70
C TRP A 53 20.63 -6.23 -10.41
N HIS A 54 20.92 -5.86 -9.16
CA HIS A 54 22.24 -5.41 -8.75
C HIS A 54 23.30 -6.47 -9.03
N ASP A 55 23.05 -7.72 -8.62
CA ASP A 55 23.97 -8.84 -8.82
C ASP A 55 24.24 -9.13 -10.30
N ARG A 56 23.19 -9.14 -11.13
CA ARG A 56 23.32 -9.38 -12.58
C ARG A 56 24.03 -8.23 -13.30
N ALA A 57 23.77 -6.98 -12.88
CA ALA A 57 24.44 -5.81 -13.44
C ALA A 57 25.94 -5.83 -13.13
N MET A 58 26.32 -6.19 -11.89
CA MET A 58 27.72 -6.34 -11.50
C MET A 58 28.45 -7.45 -12.28
N LYS A 59 27.71 -8.49 -12.70
CA LYS A 59 28.24 -9.59 -13.52
C LYS A 59 28.12 -9.35 -15.04
N ALA A 60 27.57 -8.21 -15.47
CA ALA A 60 27.26 -7.89 -16.87
C ALA A 60 26.41 -8.96 -17.59
N THR A 61 25.54 -9.67 -16.85
CA THR A 61 24.73 -10.78 -17.37
C THR A 61 23.31 -10.36 -17.76
N ILE A 62 23.04 -9.06 -17.88
CA ILE A 62 21.69 -8.54 -18.11
C ILE A 62 21.66 -7.48 -19.21
N SER A 63 20.82 -7.70 -20.21
CA SER A 63 20.48 -6.71 -21.23
C SER A 63 19.29 -5.88 -20.80
N TYR A 64 19.11 -4.70 -21.41
CA TYR A 64 17.92 -3.88 -21.18
C TYR A 64 16.67 -4.58 -21.74
N ASP A 65 15.63 -4.72 -20.91
CA ASP A 65 14.34 -5.27 -21.31
C ASP A 65 13.22 -4.28 -20.97
N ILE A 66 12.44 -3.85 -21.96
CA ILE A 66 11.41 -2.82 -21.77
C ILE A 66 10.32 -3.30 -20.81
N LEU A 67 9.84 -4.54 -20.97
CA LEU A 67 8.73 -5.07 -20.20
C LEU A 67 9.10 -5.18 -18.71
N ARG A 68 10.27 -5.72 -18.40
CA ARG A 68 10.83 -5.81 -17.05
C ARG A 68 10.92 -4.44 -16.39
N ASN A 69 11.45 -3.44 -17.10
CA ASN A 69 11.56 -2.08 -16.57
C ASN A 69 10.19 -1.48 -16.29
N VAL A 70 9.23 -1.60 -17.21
CA VAL A 70 7.86 -1.07 -17.02
C VAL A 70 7.15 -1.76 -15.86
N ILE A 71 7.23 -3.09 -15.76
CA ILE A 71 6.65 -3.84 -14.64
C ILE A 71 7.29 -3.40 -13.32
N TYR A 72 8.63 -3.30 -13.27
CA TYR A 72 9.35 -2.90 -12.08
C TYR A 72 9.01 -1.48 -11.62
N GLU A 73 8.95 -0.52 -12.55
CA GLU A 73 8.50 0.85 -12.25
C GLU A 73 7.04 0.86 -11.75
N SER A 74 6.16 0.03 -12.31
CA SER A 74 4.75 -0.07 -11.91
C SER A 74 4.59 -0.52 -10.45
N LEU A 75 5.50 -1.34 -9.92
CA LEU A 75 5.50 -1.73 -8.52
C LEU A 75 5.70 -0.53 -7.58
N TYR A 76 6.56 0.42 -7.96
CA TYR A 76 6.75 1.63 -7.16
C TYR A 76 5.48 2.47 -7.08
N TYR A 77 4.80 2.67 -8.22
CA TYR A 77 3.52 3.38 -8.23
C TYR A 77 2.50 2.69 -7.33
N ARG A 78 2.40 1.36 -7.41
CA ARG A 78 1.51 0.56 -6.55
C ARG A 78 1.74 0.85 -5.08
N VAL A 79 3.00 0.87 -4.63
CA VAL A 79 3.36 1.14 -3.24
C VAL A 79 3.11 2.59 -2.85
N VAL A 80 3.52 3.56 -3.69
CA VAL A 80 3.30 4.99 -3.44
C VAL A 80 1.82 5.28 -3.24
N PHE A 81 0.97 4.80 -4.14
CA PHE A 81 -0.48 5.00 -4.03
C PHE A 81 -1.04 4.26 -2.80
N GLY A 82 -0.60 3.04 -2.53
CA GLY A 82 -1.04 2.27 -1.34
C GLY A 82 -0.73 3.00 -0.03
N ILE A 83 0.53 3.44 0.16
CA ILE A 83 0.95 4.22 1.32
C ILE A 83 0.13 5.49 1.45
N THR A 84 -0.07 6.23 0.36
CA THR A 84 -0.86 7.46 0.44
C THR A 84 -2.34 7.21 0.76
N LYS A 85 -2.93 6.12 0.25
CA LYS A 85 -4.31 5.76 0.54
C LYS A 85 -4.53 5.35 2.01
N ILE A 86 -3.54 4.69 2.62
CA ILE A 86 -3.64 4.21 4.00
C ILE A 86 -3.29 5.32 5.01
N PHE A 87 -2.20 6.05 4.76
CA PHE A 87 -1.57 6.93 5.75
C PHE A 87 -1.81 8.43 5.49
N ASP A 88 -2.59 8.82 4.48
CA ASP A 88 -2.93 10.24 4.33
C ASP A 88 -4.04 10.64 5.31
N ILE A 89 -3.76 11.63 6.17
CA ILE A 89 -4.71 12.17 7.15
C ILE A 89 -6.02 12.70 6.54
N ARG A 90 -5.97 13.06 5.25
CA ARG A 90 -7.12 13.51 4.47
C ARG A 90 -8.05 12.36 4.07
N GLU A 91 -7.57 11.12 4.11
CA GLU A 91 -8.34 9.95 3.72
C GLU A 91 -9.41 9.65 4.77
N LYS A 92 -10.67 9.71 4.33
CA LYS A 92 -11.83 9.48 5.21
C LYS A 92 -11.86 8.05 5.79
N ASN A 93 -11.24 7.12 5.07
CA ASN A 93 -11.16 5.71 5.44
C ASN A 93 -9.71 5.25 5.70
N GLY A 94 -8.79 6.18 5.94
CA GLY A 94 -7.40 5.86 6.28
C GLY A 94 -7.22 5.40 7.72
N ILE A 95 -6.01 4.92 8.04
CA ILE A 95 -5.68 4.29 9.33
C ILE A 95 -5.99 5.21 10.52
N PHE A 96 -5.65 6.50 10.43
CA PHE A 96 -5.89 7.47 11.51
C PHE A 96 -7.36 7.62 11.87
N LYS A 97 -8.26 7.55 10.88
CA LYS A 97 -9.71 7.65 11.11
C LYS A 97 -10.25 6.43 11.83
N ILE A 98 -9.76 5.24 11.46
CA ILE A 98 -10.12 3.99 12.12
C ILE A 98 -9.62 3.99 13.57
N LEU A 99 -8.34 4.30 13.79
CA LEU A 99 -7.77 4.37 15.12
C LEU A 99 -8.50 5.36 16.03
N SER A 100 -8.81 6.56 15.51
CA SER A 100 -9.58 7.57 16.23
C SER A 100 -10.99 7.08 16.56
N LYS A 101 -11.74 6.52 15.58
CA LYS A 101 -13.11 6.00 15.79
C LYS A 101 -13.13 4.92 16.88
N GLN A 102 -12.22 3.94 16.80
CA GLN A 102 -12.17 2.85 17.79
C GLN A 102 -11.78 3.33 19.19
N ARG A 103 -10.84 4.29 19.27
CA ARG A 103 -10.41 4.87 20.54
C ARG A 103 -11.52 5.66 21.23
N HIS A 104 -12.37 6.36 20.47
CA HIS A 104 -13.50 7.10 21.03
C HIS A 104 -14.64 6.19 21.50
N ASN A 105 -14.82 5.04 20.85
CA ASN A 105 -15.98 4.17 21.08
C ASN A 105 -15.75 3.09 22.15
N SER A 106 -14.51 2.90 22.63
CA SER A 106 -14.18 1.83 23.55
C SER A 106 -13.41 2.30 24.79
N LYS A 107 -13.67 1.61 25.91
CA LYS A 107 -12.90 1.73 27.17
C LYS A 107 -12.06 0.47 27.45
N ASP A 108 -12.08 -0.51 26.56
CA ASP A 108 -11.34 -1.75 26.71
C ASP A 108 -9.83 -1.49 26.68
N LYS A 109 -9.13 -1.89 27.74
CA LYS A 109 -7.68 -1.63 27.88
C LYS A 109 -6.85 -2.41 26.85
N SER A 110 -7.25 -3.62 26.51
CA SER A 110 -6.57 -4.47 25.53
C SER A 110 -6.69 -3.84 24.14
N LEU A 111 -7.90 -3.43 23.74
CA LEU A 111 -8.11 -2.72 22.48
C LEU A 111 -7.31 -1.42 22.44
N LEU A 112 -7.36 -0.61 23.50
CA LEU A 112 -6.60 0.64 23.57
C LEU A 112 -5.08 0.42 23.47
N SER A 113 -4.58 -0.70 24.00
CA SER A 113 -3.17 -1.10 23.85
C SER A 113 -2.84 -1.40 22.39
N ILE A 114 -3.65 -2.20 21.70
CA ILE A 114 -3.47 -2.52 20.27
C ILE A 114 -3.48 -1.23 19.43
N LEU A 115 -4.49 -0.37 19.64
CA LEU A 115 -4.61 0.91 18.94
C LEU A 115 -3.40 1.83 19.17
N LYS A 116 -2.80 1.77 20.37
CA LYS A 116 -1.59 2.54 20.69
C LYS A 116 -0.38 1.98 19.96
N THR A 117 -0.17 0.67 19.97
CA THR A 117 0.93 0.03 19.24
C THR A 117 0.92 0.39 17.76
N ILE A 118 -0.26 0.36 17.12
CA ILE A 118 -0.39 0.74 15.71
C ILE A 118 -0.07 2.22 15.53
N GLN A 119 -0.63 3.09 16.38
CA GLN A 119 -0.37 4.54 16.29
C GLN A 119 1.12 4.86 16.42
N ASP A 120 1.78 4.30 17.44
CA ASP A 120 3.21 4.53 17.71
C ASP A 120 4.08 4.04 16.52
N ALA A 121 3.71 2.92 15.89
CA ALA A 121 4.36 2.43 14.68
C ALA A 121 4.17 3.36 13.47
N VAL A 122 2.97 3.90 13.27
CA VAL A 122 2.69 4.86 12.19
C VAL A 122 3.44 6.18 12.42
N ASP A 123 3.39 6.71 13.64
CA ASP A 123 4.01 8.00 13.99
C ASP A 123 5.53 7.97 13.79
N LYS A 124 6.16 6.82 14.06
CA LYS A 124 7.59 6.60 13.79
C LYS A 124 7.94 6.78 12.31
N GLU A 125 7.04 6.38 11.42
CA GLU A 125 7.26 6.37 9.97
C GLU A 125 6.74 7.64 9.26
N GLN A 126 6.15 8.57 10.01
CA GLN A 126 5.48 9.76 9.47
C GLN A 126 6.36 10.57 8.52
N LYS A 127 7.64 10.75 8.85
CA LYS A 127 8.59 11.47 8.00
C LYS A 127 8.74 10.81 6.62
N ASN A 128 8.87 9.48 6.58
CA ASN A 128 9.02 8.75 5.32
C ASN A 128 7.72 8.80 4.51
N ILE A 129 6.56 8.69 5.18
CA ILE A 129 5.24 8.82 4.58
C ILE A 129 5.05 10.19 3.91
N ASP A 130 5.49 11.28 4.55
CA ASP A 130 5.38 12.64 4.01
C ASP A 130 6.28 12.85 2.77
N GLU A 131 7.48 12.27 2.77
CA GLU A 131 8.36 12.30 1.59
C GLU A 131 7.76 11.53 0.41
N ILE A 132 7.14 10.36 0.67
CA ILE A 132 6.44 9.59 -0.36
C ILE A 132 5.26 10.38 -0.95
N LYS A 133 4.51 11.10 -0.11
CA LYS A 133 3.43 11.99 -0.56
C LYS A 133 3.95 13.11 -1.45
N LEU A 134 5.06 13.75 -1.07
CA LEU A 134 5.69 14.78 -1.89
C LEU A 134 6.11 14.21 -3.25
N ILE A 135 6.63 12.99 -3.29
CA ILE A 135 7.01 12.35 -4.54
C ILE A 135 5.77 11.96 -5.36
N ARG A 136 4.71 11.44 -4.76
CA ARG A 136 3.41 11.22 -5.43
C ARG A 136 2.95 12.50 -6.13
N ASP A 137 2.97 13.63 -5.43
CA ASP A 137 2.48 14.90 -5.99
C ASP A 137 3.34 15.36 -7.17
N LYS A 138 4.67 15.17 -7.08
CA LYS A 138 5.59 15.41 -8.20
C LYS A 138 5.33 14.49 -9.39
N LEU A 139 5.08 13.20 -9.15
CA LEU A 139 4.77 12.23 -10.20
C LEU A 139 3.49 12.58 -10.94
N LEU A 140 2.43 12.91 -10.20
CA LEU A 140 1.16 13.34 -10.79
C LEU A 140 1.36 14.61 -11.63
N ALA A 141 2.11 15.59 -11.12
CA ALA A 141 2.42 16.79 -11.87
C ALA A 141 3.30 16.54 -13.12
N HIS A 142 4.15 15.51 -13.10
CA HIS A 142 4.96 15.09 -14.25
C HIS A 142 4.13 14.41 -15.34
N LEU A 143 3.11 13.63 -14.96
CA LEU A 143 2.20 12.98 -15.91
C LEU A 143 1.28 13.99 -16.62
N ASP A 144 0.99 15.13 -15.98
CA ASP A 144 0.15 16.20 -16.53
C ASP A 144 0.86 17.09 -17.56
N LYS A 145 2.16 16.92 -17.79
CA LYS A 145 2.96 17.74 -18.71
C LYS A 145 3.58 16.87 -19.81
N GLU A 146 3.89 17.45 -20.98
CA GLU A 146 4.67 16.80 -22.07
C GLU A 146 6.09 16.33 -21.64
N MET A 147 6.45 16.51 -20.37
CA MET A 147 7.73 16.17 -19.75
C MET A 147 7.95 14.65 -19.50
N VAL A 148 6.98 13.80 -19.84
CA VAL A 148 7.14 12.33 -19.80
C VAL A 148 8.35 11.87 -20.65
N PHE A 149 8.73 12.63 -21.67
CA PHE A 149 9.86 12.34 -22.58
C PHE A 149 11.08 13.26 -22.40
N SER A 150 11.11 14.16 -21.41
CA SER A 150 12.25 15.06 -21.21
C SER A 150 13.36 14.42 -20.37
N ALA A 151 14.58 14.97 -20.44
CA ALA A 151 15.73 14.57 -19.62
C ALA A 151 15.51 14.76 -18.10
N GLU A 152 14.40 15.39 -17.69
CA GLU A 152 14.00 15.65 -16.31
C GLU A 152 12.98 14.62 -15.78
N ARG A 153 12.85 13.46 -16.44
CA ARG A 153 11.97 12.37 -15.97
C ARG A 153 12.30 12.02 -14.52
N LEU A 154 11.32 12.16 -13.64
CA LEU A 154 11.48 11.82 -12.24
C LEU A 154 11.80 10.32 -12.11
N ASN A 155 12.99 9.98 -11.62
CA ASN A 155 13.35 8.59 -11.38
C ASN A 155 12.59 8.08 -10.14
N ILE A 156 11.53 7.30 -10.37
CA ILE A 156 10.69 6.73 -9.32
C ILE A 156 11.47 5.83 -8.35
N GLY A 157 12.61 5.27 -8.77
CA GLY A 157 13.49 4.48 -7.92
C GLY A 157 14.07 5.25 -6.73
N ILE A 158 14.09 6.58 -6.76
CA ILE A 158 14.49 7.40 -5.59
C ILE A 158 13.54 7.18 -4.40
N VAL A 159 12.27 6.85 -4.68
CA VAL A 159 11.26 6.57 -3.66
C VAL A 159 11.65 5.35 -2.84
N TYR A 160 12.39 4.41 -3.43
CA TYR A 160 12.86 3.21 -2.74
C TYR A 160 13.55 3.52 -1.41
N TYR A 161 14.35 4.58 -1.35
CA TYR A 161 15.07 4.98 -0.13
C TYR A 161 14.12 5.21 1.05
N TYR A 162 12.95 5.81 0.78
CA TYR A 162 11.92 6.06 1.80
C TYR A 162 11.01 4.86 1.99
N LEU A 163 10.86 4.00 0.98
CA LEU A 163 10.03 2.81 1.07
C LEU A 163 10.68 1.70 1.91
N GLU A 164 11.97 1.50 1.73
CA GLU A 164 12.75 0.48 2.44
C GLU A 164 12.85 0.77 3.94
N SER A 165 12.81 2.04 4.33
CA SER A 165 12.87 2.45 5.73
C SER A 165 11.56 2.27 6.49
N ILE A 166 10.42 2.14 5.80
CA ILE A 166 9.13 1.99 6.45
C ILE A 166 8.92 0.55 6.88
N ASP A 167 8.69 0.35 8.18
CA ASP A 167 8.28 -0.94 8.73
C ASP A 167 6.77 -1.20 8.52
N ILE A 168 6.38 -1.35 7.24
CA ILE A 168 4.99 -1.67 6.87
C ILE A 168 4.54 -3.00 7.50
N LYS A 169 5.46 -3.95 7.66
CA LYS A 169 5.15 -5.29 8.22
C LYS A 169 4.62 -5.17 9.64
N SER A 170 5.29 -4.41 10.52
CA SER A 170 4.83 -4.23 11.89
C SER A 170 3.46 -3.53 11.96
N ILE A 171 3.22 -2.54 11.09
CA ILE A 171 1.92 -1.87 10.99
C ILE A 171 0.83 -2.86 10.51
N TYR A 172 1.13 -3.69 9.51
CA TYR A 172 0.23 -4.72 9.01
C TYR A 172 -0.14 -5.72 10.11
N ILE A 173 0.84 -6.26 10.83
CA ILE A 173 0.62 -7.20 11.95
C ILE A 173 -0.27 -6.59 13.02
N GLY A 174 -0.01 -5.34 13.43
CA GLY A 174 -0.86 -4.64 14.39
C GLY A 174 -2.29 -4.46 13.88
N CYS A 175 -2.47 -4.17 12.59
CA CYS A 175 -3.80 -4.07 11.99
C CYS A 175 -4.54 -5.41 11.91
N VAL A 176 -3.81 -6.52 11.68
CA VAL A 176 -4.37 -7.88 11.72
C VAL A 176 -4.83 -8.23 13.14
N GLU A 177 -4.00 -7.91 14.14
CA GLU A 177 -4.37 -8.08 15.56
C GLU A 177 -5.63 -7.28 15.90
N LEU A 178 -5.72 -6.02 15.46
CA LEU A 178 -6.91 -5.19 15.63
C LEU A 178 -8.15 -5.81 14.98
N TYR A 179 -8.03 -6.31 13.75
CA TYR A 179 -9.14 -6.92 13.03
C TYR A 179 -9.65 -8.18 13.73
N ASN A 180 -8.72 -9.07 14.10
CA ASN A 180 -9.06 -10.32 14.79
C ASN A 180 -9.67 -10.04 16.17
N PHE A 181 -9.18 -9.03 16.89
CA PHE A 181 -9.75 -8.60 18.16
C PHE A 181 -11.18 -8.06 18.03
N LEU A 182 -11.45 -7.23 17.01
CA LEU A 182 -12.76 -6.59 16.84
C LEU A 182 -13.85 -7.53 16.31
N PHE A 183 -13.47 -8.55 15.53
CA PHE A 183 -14.43 -9.39 14.80
C PHE A 183 -14.34 -10.88 15.13
N GLU A 184 -13.55 -11.25 16.14
CA GLU A 184 -13.30 -12.66 16.52
C GLU A 184 -12.92 -13.53 15.31
N ALA A 185 -12.17 -12.93 14.38
CA ALA A 185 -11.79 -13.53 13.10
C ALA A 185 -10.39 -14.16 13.17
N ASN A 186 -10.09 -14.97 12.16
CA ASN A 186 -8.77 -15.57 11.94
C ASN A 186 -8.19 -15.08 10.62
N TRP A 187 -8.00 -13.77 10.48
CA TRP A 187 -7.23 -13.22 9.37
C TRP A 187 -5.80 -13.78 9.45
N LYS A 188 -5.35 -14.42 8.37
CA LYS A 188 -4.06 -15.11 8.31
C LYS A 188 -2.93 -14.14 7.97
N GLU A 189 -1.72 -14.51 8.36
CA GLU A 189 -0.52 -13.84 7.88
C GLU A 189 -0.43 -13.92 6.35
N VAL A 190 0.18 -12.89 5.74
CA VAL A 190 0.34 -12.88 4.29
C VAL A 190 1.38 -13.90 3.85
N GLU A 191 1.11 -14.58 2.75
CA GLU A 191 2.12 -15.37 2.04
C GLU A 191 2.78 -14.50 0.97
N ILE A 192 4.09 -14.29 1.12
CA ILE A 192 4.90 -13.64 0.08
C ILE A 192 5.23 -14.71 -0.97
N PRO A 193 5.09 -14.41 -2.28
CA PRO A 193 5.51 -15.34 -3.32
C PRO A 193 6.97 -15.74 -3.17
N GLU A 194 7.30 -17.00 -3.45
CA GLU A 194 8.66 -17.50 -3.37
C GLU A 194 9.60 -16.70 -4.29
N ARG A 195 10.85 -16.49 -3.82
CA ARG A 195 11.87 -15.74 -4.55
C ARG A 195 12.01 -16.24 -5.99
N GLU A 196 12.07 -17.56 -6.20
CA GLU A 196 12.22 -18.17 -7.52
C GLU A 196 11.08 -17.80 -8.48
N ILE A 197 9.83 -17.79 -8.00
CA ILE A 197 8.66 -17.40 -8.79
C ILE A 197 8.76 -15.93 -9.22
N ILE A 198 9.18 -15.06 -8.29
CA ILE A 198 9.39 -13.64 -8.57
C ILE A 198 10.49 -13.46 -9.62
N LEU A 199 11.65 -14.09 -9.42
CA LEU A 199 12.78 -13.95 -10.33
C LEU A 199 12.46 -14.47 -11.74
N LYS A 200 11.80 -15.64 -11.84
CA LYS A 200 11.35 -16.19 -13.12
C LYS A 200 10.43 -15.22 -13.88
N LYS A 201 9.56 -14.51 -13.16
CA LYS A 201 8.65 -13.52 -13.76
C LYS A 201 9.37 -12.29 -14.31
N PHE A 202 10.44 -11.84 -13.65
CA PHE A 202 11.16 -10.62 -14.01
C PHE A 202 12.32 -10.84 -14.97
N PHE A 203 13.05 -11.95 -14.85
CA PHE A 203 14.30 -12.16 -15.55
C PHE A 203 14.27 -13.28 -16.58
N LEU A 204 13.14 -13.98 -16.74
CA LEU A 204 12.95 -15.11 -17.67
C LEU A 204 14.17 -16.04 -17.64
N GLU A 205 14.16 -17.00 -16.71
CA GLU A 205 15.09 -18.12 -16.81
C GLU A 205 14.57 -19.04 -17.92
N ASP A 206 15.23 -19.00 -19.08
CA ASP A 206 15.18 -20.07 -20.08
C ASP A 206 15.79 -21.36 -19.51
#